data_AF-A0A5A7MK23-F1
#
_entry.id   AF-A0A5A7MK23-F1
#
_cell.length_a   1.000
_cell.length_b   1.000
_cell.length_c   1.000
_cell.angle_alpha   90.00
_cell.angle_beta   90.00
_cell.angle_gamma   90.00
#
_symmetry.space_group_name_H-M   'P 1'
#
loop_
_entity.id
_entity.type
_entity.pdbx_description
1 polymer ?
#
loop_
_entity_poly.entity_id
_entity_poly.type
_entity_poly.pdbx_seq_one_letter_code
_entity_poly.pdbx_strand_id
1 'polypeptide(L)'
;MSRPVTLSGALLRPLLQRQDFSNGVSKAFPQSVLLVKPLLAAAVGLGNGFIASTVEKQEQADPAPLPLARRVVLLLEPTLQLVAETVSDAATGAYRFDGLNPNARFTVISLDHLHMFRAVLADNLAPSV
;
A
#
# COMPACT_ATOMS: atom_id res chain seq x y z
N MET A 1 -32.42 -24.66 -24.70
CA MET A 1 -32.55 -23.19 -24.84
C MET A 1 -31.82 -22.54 -23.66
N SER A 2 -30.58 -22.10 -23.85
CA SER A 2 -29.79 -21.43 -22.79
C SER A 2 -29.65 -19.95 -23.12
N ARG A 3 -30.01 -19.08 -22.16
CA ARG A 3 -29.83 -17.63 -22.29
C ARG A 3 -28.36 -17.29 -22.03
N PRO A 4 -27.77 -16.31 -22.75
CA PRO A 4 -26.42 -15.86 -22.45
C PRO A 4 -26.41 -15.07 -21.13
N VAL A 5 -25.42 -15.34 -20.28
CA VAL A 5 -25.11 -14.54 -19.10
C VAL A 5 -24.27 -13.36 -19.55
N THR A 6 -24.83 -12.16 -19.50
CA THR A 6 -24.10 -10.91 -19.73
C THR A 6 -23.28 -10.62 -18.47
N LEU A 7 -21.97 -10.85 -18.52
CA LEU A 7 -21.03 -10.35 -17.51
C LEU A 7 -20.87 -8.84 -17.71
N SER A 8 -21.66 -8.05 -16.99
CA SER A 8 -21.42 -6.62 -16.83
C SER A 8 -20.19 -6.45 -15.93
N GLY A 9 -19.01 -6.50 -16.54
CA GLY A 9 -17.75 -6.19 -15.89
C GLY A 9 -17.71 -4.69 -15.58
N ALA A 10 -18.12 -4.31 -14.36
CA ALA A 10 -17.78 -3.01 -13.82
C ALA A 10 -16.25 -2.91 -13.80
N LEU A 11 -15.72 -2.09 -14.70
CA LEU A 11 -14.30 -1.73 -14.77
C LEU A 11 -13.92 -1.10 -13.43
N LEU A 12 -13.36 -1.90 -12.52
CA LEU A 12 -12.61 -1.41 -11.38
C LEU A 12 -11.35 -0.76 -11.95
N ARG A 13 -11.46 0.54 -12.24
CA ARG A 13 -10.31 1.39 -12.53
C ARG A 13 -9.49 1.45 -11.25
N PRO A 14 -8.24 0.95 -11.21
CA PRO A 14 -7.35 1.28 -10.11
C PRO A 14 -7.06 2.77 -10.21
N LEU A 15 -7.72 3.57 -9.39
CA LEU A 15 -7.42 4.99 -9.26
C LEU A 15 -6.07 5.09 -8.55
N LEU A 16 -5.00 5.28 -9.32
CA LEU A 16 -3.73 5.76 -8.81
C LEU A 16 -3.93 7.24 -8.42
N GLN A 17 -4.49 7.49 -7.25
CA GLN A 17 -4.59 8.86 -6.73
C GLN A 17 -3.29 9.17 -5.98
N ARG A 18 -2.38 9.87 -6.66
CA ARG A 18 -1.26 10.56 -6.00
C ARG A 18 -1.85 11.66 -5.12
N GLN A 19 -1.98 11.42 -3.83
CA GLN A 19 -2.23 12.49 -2.88
C GLN A 19 -0.88 13.11 -2.53
N ASP A 20 -0.63 14.31 -3.05
CA ASP A 20 0.47 15.15 -2.57
C ASP A 20 0.14 15.55 -1.13
N PHE A 21 0.86 14.98 -0.16
CA PHE A 21 0.69 15.28 1.26
C PHE A 21 1.25 16.69 1.55
N SER A 22 0.52 17.75 1.19
CA SER A 22 0.79 19.09 1.69
C SER A 22 0.00 19.36 2.97
N ASN A 23 0.71 19.33 4.10
CA ASN A 23 0.44 19.95 5.40
C ASN A 23 -0.93 19.73 6.07
N GLY A 24 -0.90 19.02 7.21
CA GLY A 24 -1.74 19.43 8.34
C GLY A 24 -2.66 18.39 8.98
N VAL A 25 -2.28 17.11 9.12
CA VAL A 25 -2.83 16.25 10.20
C VAL A 25 -1.76 15.24 10.63
N SER A 26 -1.29 15.34 11.87
CA SER A 26 -0.48 14.29 12.50
C SER A 26 -1.36 13.07 12.78
N LYS A 27 -1.60 12.21 11.78
CA LYS A 27 -2.31 10.94 11.96
C LYS A 27 -1.32 9.90 12.51
N ALA A 28 -1.69 9.27 13.62
CA ALA A 28 -0.89 8.20 14.22
C ALA A 28 -0.89 6.99 13.27
N PHE A 29 0.29 6.59 12.82
CA PHE A 29 0.47 5.42 11.96
C PHE A 29 0.70 4.17 12.84
N PRO A 30 0.11 3.02 12.50
CA PRO A 30 0.47 1.76 13.15
C PRO A 30 1.96 1.46 12.93
N GLN A 31 2.65 1.04 14.00
CA GLN A 31 4.09 0.80 13.99
C GLN A 31 4.45 -0.32 12.99
N SER A 32 5.42 -0.06 12.09
CA SER A 32 5.95 -1.05 11.15
C SER A 32 6.84 -2.05 11.90
N VAL A 33 6.68 -3.36 11.63
CA VAL A 33 7.63 -4.36 12.12
C VAL A 33 8.69 -4.57 11.05
N LEU A 34 9.92 -4.13 11.34
CA LEU A 34 11.05 -4.31 10.43
C LEU A 34 11.61 -5.72 10.57
N LEU A 35 11.42 -6.57 9.55
CA LEU A 35 12.03 -7.88 9.52
C LEU A 35 13.46 -7.77 9.00
N VAL A 36 14.43 -7.57 9.90
CA VAL A 36 15.84 -7.42 9.51
C VAL A 36 16.46 -8.78 9.22
N LYS A 37 16.48 -9.18 7.93
CA LYS A 37 17.40 -10.20 7.41
C LYS A 37 18.69 -9.50 6.91
N PRO A 38 19.89 -10.08 7.06
CA PRO A 38 21.16 -9.36 6.88
C PRO A 38 21.43 -8.83 5.46
N LEU A 39 20.62 -9.17 4.45
CA LEU A 39 20.75 -8.65 3.09
C LEU A 39 20.06 -7.28 2.86
N LEU A 40 19.26 -6.79 3.82
CA LEU A 40 18.44 -5.58 3.66
C LEU A 40 19.15 -4.25 3.99
N ALA A 41 20.39 -4.26 4.46
CA ALA A 41 21.07 -3.06 4.97
C ALA A 41 21.16 -1.91 3.93
N ALA A 42 21.16 -2.22 2.64
CA ALA A 42 21.11 -1.21 1.56
C ALA A 42 19.72 -0.57 1.37
N ALA A 43 18.65 -1.23 1.80
CA ALA A 43 17.26 -0.81 1.64
C ALA A 43 16.67 -0.20 2.91
N VAL A 44 17.10 -0.70 4.08
CA VAL A 44 16.65 -0.22 5.38
C VAL A 44 17.82 -0.14 6.34
N GLY A 45 17.97 1.03 6.98
CA GLY A 45 18.88 1.18 8.11
C GLY A 45 19.69 2.48 8.14
N LEU A 46 19.69 3.30 7.09
CA LEU A 46 20.44 4.57 7.04
C LEU A 46 19.72 5.72 6.30
N GLY A 47 18.50 5.50 5.80
CA GLY A 47 17.74 6.52 5.07
C GLY A 47 16.77 7.27 5.96
N ASN A 48 16.59 8.57 5.72
CA ASN A 48 15.51 9.39 6.27
C ASN A 48 14.21 9.29 5.46
N GLY A 49 14.13 8.33 4.53
CA GLY A 49 13.00 8.17 3.63
C GLY A 49 11.81 7.45 4.26
N PHE A 50 10.62 7.77 3.79
CA PHE A 50 9.39 7.08 4.15
C PHE A 50 8.49 6.83 2.92
N ILE A 51 7.66 5.79 3.01
CA ILE A 51 6.53 5.55 2.10
C ILE A 51 5.27 5.49 2.94
N ALA A 52 4.30 6.35 2.65
CA ALA A 52 3.01 6.38 3.32
C ALA A 52 1.88 6.52 2.29
N SER A 53 0.75 5.85 2.54
CA SER A 53 -0.44 5.95 1.72
C SER A 53 -1.66 5.42 2.50
N THR A 54 -2.80 5.30 1.83
CA THR A 54 -4.01 4.70 2.37
C THR A 54 -4.44 3.46 1.58
N VAL A 55 -5.16 2.56 2.24
CA VAL A 55 -5.88 1.45 1.63
C VAL A 55 -7.36 1.72 1.78
N GLU A 56 -8.02 1.99 0.65
CA GLU A 56 -9.41 2.40 0.59
C GLU A 56 -10.16 1.60 -0.47
N LYS A 57 -11.45 1.40 -0.26
CA LYS A 57 -12.38 0.87 -1.26
C LYS A 57 -13.26 2.01 -1.73
N GLN A 58 -13.25 2.25 -3.04
CA GLN A 58 -14.28 3.06 -3.67
C GLN A 58 -15.51 2.19 -3.95
N GLU A 59 -16.67 2.56 -3.41
CA GLU A 59 -17.94 2.00 -3.84
C GLU A 59 -18.49 2.83 -5.00
N GLN A 60 -19.15 2.20 -5.96
CA GLN A 60 -19.66 2.93 -7.12
C GLN A 60 -20.83 3.87 -6.78
N ALA A 61 -21.56 3.58 -5.70
CA ALA A 61 -22.70 4.36 -5.24
C ALA A 61 -22.34 5.39 -4.15
N ASP A 62 -21.16 5.26 -3.51
CA ASP A 62 -20.71 6.19 -2.48
C ASP A 62 -19.57 7.04 -3.04
N PRO A 63 -19.68 8.38 -3.04
CA PRO A 63 -18.58 9.24 -3.46
C PRO A 63 -17.40 9.23 -2.48
N ALA A 64 -17.60 8.86 -1.20
CA ALA A 64 -16.54 8.81 -0.20
C ALA A 64 -15.84 7.43 -0.20
N PRO A 65 -14.51 7.36 -0.31
CA PRO A 65 -13.78 6.11 -0.17
C PRO A 65 -13.90 5.55 1.26
N LEU A 66 -14.10 4.24 1.39
CA LEU A 66 -14.15 3.54 2.67
C LEU A 66 -12.75 3.02 3.04
N PRO A 67 -12.16 3.44 4.17
CA PRO A 67 -10.87 2.92 4.63
C PRO A 67 -10.97 1.43 5.00
N LEU A 68 -9.89 0.69 4.73
CA LEU A 68 -9.82 -0.74 5.02
C LEU A 68 -8.57 -1.10 5.81
N ALA A 69 -8.74 -1.95 6.84
CA ALA A 69 -7.64 -2.61 7.52
C ALA A 69 -7.14 -3.81 6.70
N ARG A 70 -5.94 -3.71 6.15
CA ARG A 70 -5.35 -4.67 5.22
C ARG A 70 -3.89 -4.88 5.54
N ARG A 71 -3.42 -6.11 5.30
CA ARG A 71 -2.00 -6.43 5.39
C ARG A 71 -1.30 -5.73 4.23
N VAL A 72 -0.31 -4.91 4.52
CA VAL A 72 0.48 -4.16 3.55
C VAL A 72 1.92 -4.64 3.61
N VAL A 73 2.45 -5.05 2.46
CA VAL A 73 3.77 -5.64 2.32
C VAL A 73 4.64 -4.69 1.50
N LEU A 74 5.86 -4.44 1.97
CA LEU A 74 6.87 -3.68 1.25
C LEU A 74 7.94 -4.63 0.71
N LEU A 75 8.20 -4.56 -0.59
CA LEU A 75 9.23 -5.34 -1.28
C LEU A 75 10.28 -4.40 -1.87
N LEU A 76 11.56 -4.78 -1.77
CA LEU A 76 12.67 -4.10 -2.42
C LEU A 76 12.75 -4.50 -3.89
N GLU A 77 12.86 -3.53 -4.79
CA GLU A 77 13.10 -3.78 -6.21
C GLU A 77 14.61 -3.78 -6.54
N PRO A 78 15.05 -4.56 -7.55
CA PRO A 78 14.25 -5.47 -8.38
C PRO A 78 14.12 -6.89 -7.78
N THR A 79 14.74 -7.15 -6.63
CA THR A 79 14.86 -8.51 -6.07
C THR A 79 13.56 -9.04 -5.47
N LEU A 80 12.54 -8.19 -5.33
CA LEU A 80 11.27 -8.45 -4.65
C LEU A 80 11.45 -9.07 -3.27
N GLN A 81 12.53 -8.70 -2.59
CA GLN A 81 12.79 -9.15 -1.23
C GLN A 81 11.85 -8.46 -0.26
N LEU A 82 11.22 -9.25 0.62
CA LEU A 82 10.39 -8.72 1.68
C LEU A 82 11.21 -7.83 2.62
N VAL A 83 10.81 -6.56 2.70
CA VAL A 83 11.47 -5.53 3.51
C VAL A 83 10.78 -5.37 4.86
N ALA A 84 9.47 -5.14 4.81
CA ALA A 84 8.66 -4.85 5.97
C ALA A 84 7.21 -5.23 5.70
N GLU A 85 6.47 -5.31 6.79
CA GLU A 85 5.03 -5.53 6.76
C GLU A 85 4.37 -4.65 7.82
N THR A 86 3.16 -4.20 7.50
CA THR A 86 2.28 -3.52 8.45
C THR A 86 0.83 -3.85 8.14
N VAL A 87 -0.08 -3.38 8.97
CA VAL A 87 -1.52 -3.40 8.71
C VAL A 87 -1.99 -1.96 8.59
N SER A 88 -2.73 -1.63 7.52
CA SER A 88 -3.35 -0.32 7.40
C SER A 88 -4.38 -0.10 8.51
N ASP A 89 -4.50 1.14 8.96
CA ASP A 89 -5.43 1.51 10.01
C ASP A 89 -6.90 1.29 9.60
N ALA A 90 -7.73 0.78 10.50
CA ALA A 90 -9.13 0.46 10.19
C ALA A 90 -10.01 1.70 10.02
N ALA A 91 -9.70 2.79 10.72
CA ALA A 91 -10.51 4.01 10.71
C ALA A 91 -10.11 4.98 9.60
N THR A 92 -8.86 4.90 9.11
CA THR A 92 -8.28 5.87 8.18
C THR A 92 -7.65 5.24 6.95
N GLY A 93 -7.45 3.93 6.93
CA GLY A 93 -6.78 3.22 5.84
C GLY A 93 -5.27 3.46 5.80
N ALA A 94 -4.72 4.29 6.69
CA ALA A 94 -3.34 4.76 6.60
C ALA A 94 -2.33 3.66 6.93
N TYR A 95 -1.23 3.62 6.17
CA TYR A 95 -0.04 2.84 6.50
C TYR A 95 1.23 3.65 6.23
N ARG A 96 2.32 3.26 6.87
CA ARG A 96 3.63 3.90 6.71
C ARG A 96 4.78 2.93 6.93
N PHE A 97 5.83 3.11 6.14
CA PHE A 97 7.14 2.49 6.29
C PHE A 97 8.20 3.59 6.40
N ASP A 98 9.08 3.46 7.39
CA ASP A 98 10.12 4.43 7.72
C ASP A 98 11.52 3.84 7.56
N GLY A 99 12.54 4.70 7.57
CA GLY A 99 13.94 4.28 7.55
C GLY A 99 14.42 3.78 6.18
N LEU A 100 13.69 4.11 5.12
CA LEU A 100 13.93 3.63 3.77
C LEU A 100 15.03 4.45 3.09
N ASN A 101 15.89 3.78 2.32
CA ASN A 101 16.86 4.46 1.46
C ASN A 101 16.14 5.21 0.32
N PRO A 102 16.21 6.57 0.22
CA PRO A 102 15.53 7.35 -0.81
C PRO A 102 15.97 7.04 -2.25
N ASN A 103 17.16 6.45 -2.42
CA ASN A 103 17.68 6.06 -3.73
C ASN A 103 17.21 4.67 -4.18
N ALA A 104 16.62 3.87 -3.28
CA ALA A 104 16.07 2.56 -3.63
C ALA A 104 14.67 2.68 -4.27
N ARG A 105 14.20 1.58 -4.85
CA ARG A 105 12.83 1.45 -5.38
C ARG A 105 12.13 0.30 -4.69
N PHE A 106 10.83 0.47 -4.50
CA PHE A 106 10.01 -0.47 -3.76
C PHE A 106 8.70 -0.75 -4.47
N THR A 107 8.20 -1.98 -4.28
CA THR A 107 6.82 -2.34 -4.55
C THR A 107 6.07 -2.43 -3.23
N VAL A 108 4.90 -1.81 -3.13
CA VAL A 108 3.93 -2.04 -2.06
C VAL A 108 2.80 -2.92 -2.57
N ILE A 109 2.40 -3.91 -1.77
CA ILE A 109 1.25 -4.77 -2.04
C ILE A 109 0.28 -4.69 -0.86
N SER A 110 -0.98 -4.33 -1.14
CA SER A 110 -2.08 -4.45 -0.17
C SER A 110 -2.85 -5.74 -0.41
N LEU A 111 -2.99 -6.54 0.66
CA LEU A 111 -3.58 -7.87 0.65
C LEU A 111 -4.90 -7.90 1.42
N ASP A 112 -5.93 -8.44 0.78
CA ASP A 112 -7.23 -8.68 1.38
C ASP A 112 -7.23 -9.98 2.19
N HIS A 113 -7.14 -9.86 3.53
CA HIS A 113 -7.16 -11.02 4.42
C HIS A 113 -8.52 -11.77 4.46
N LEU A 114 -9.58 -11.16 3.91
CA LEU A 114 -10.90 -11.78 3.79
C LEU A 114 -11.13 -12.43 2.41
N HIS A 115 -10.16 -12.30 1.50
CA HIS A 115 -10.22 -12.77 0.13
C HIS A 115 -11.44 -12.29 -0.69
N MET A 116 -12.01 -11.14 -0.31
CA MET A 116 -13.12 -10.49 -1.01
C MET A 116 -12.65 -9.64 -2.19
N PHE A 117 -11.43 -9.11 -2.12
CA PHE A 117 -10.84 -8.27 -3.15
C PHE A 117 -9.48 -8.83 -3.60
N ARG A 118 -9.11 -8.53 -4.85
CA ARG A 118 -7.77 -8.85 -5.35
C ARG A 118 -6.75 -7.95 -4.66
N ALA A 119 -5.52 -8.45 -4.57
CA ALA A 119 -4.40 -7.63 -4.14
C ALA A 119 -4.20 -6.44 -5.08
N VAL A 120 -3.83 -5.30 -4.52
CA VAL A 120 -3.45 -4.10 -5.27
C VAL A 120 -1.97 -3.85 -5.05
N LEU A 121 -1.27 -3.46 -6.10
CA LEU A 121 0.16 -3.22 -6.10
C LEU A 121 0.47 -1.83 -6.63
N ALA A 122 1.50 -1.22 -6.05
CA ALA A 122 2.10 0.03 -6.48
C ALA A 122 3.62 -0.20 -6.53
N ASP A 123 4.19 -0.18 -7.73
CA ASP A 123 5.59 -0.47 -8.00
C ASP A 123 6.40 0.80 -8.32
N ASN A 124 7.72 0.63 -8.41
CA ASN A 124 8.69 1.70 -8.71
C ASN A 124 8.56 2.91 -7.76
N LEU A 125 8.22 2.66 -6.49
CA LEU A 125 8.05 3.71 -5.50
C LEU A 125 9.42 4.18 -4.99
N ALA A 126 9.62 5.50 -5.02
CA ALA A 126 10.73 6.16 -4.36
C ALA A 126 10.25 6.72 -3.00
N PRO A 127 11.00 6.50 -1.90
CA PRO A 127 10.67 7.12 -0.62
C PRO A 127 10.71 8.65 -0.68
N SER A 128 9.78 9.30 0.05
CA SER A 128 9.81 10.74 0.31
C SER A 128 10.75 11.07 1.47
N VAL A 129 11.31 12.29 1.48
CA VAL A 129 12.19 12.82 2.54
C VAL A 129 11.62 14.09 3.15
#